data_AF-A0A956HZJ7-F1
#
_entry.id   AF-A0A956HZJ7-F1
#
_cell.length_a   1.000
_cell.length_b   1.000
_cell.length_c   1.000
_cell.angle_alpha   90.00
_cell.angle_beta   90.00
_cell.angle_gamma   90.00
#
_symmetry.space_group_name_H-M   'P 1'
#
loop_
_entity.id
_entity.type
_entity.pdbx_description
1 polymer ?
#
loop_
_entity_poly.entity_id
_entity_poly.type
_entity_poly.pdbx_seq_one_letter_code
_entity_poly.pdbx_strand_id
1 'polypeptide(L)'
;MRLIASVLVALAGCIAEEPLDVEASTQNLRTGVSDEGEVLVGADVLVTDASGAAVPCGVGKLSVDLSVSFDDGASFEVVPSDSFHVACADKGTDLAVVLDNSASLDDDLPLLRTAAMEAVDHILDDGGRVSLVRVSTEASVLSPLTNDRAELQASVDGLRKTSGWTALYDGVRMANETLGGALVKANEADRYHSAASFCAASDKMGILLFTDGQENNSSHQMLWSDDHPGDGYDTQFDDLLNLRVRGVTTPVYAVTLSDKVRAADMTGLASETGGRHQRIKSLEQLSSVFGTISDYTGSTHQICGAIESSRCGPAILRVTHRWKHRGETIEGTREQIVNIPCGVREPSRVVTILLSMSNPGIPREVAGKLAAQALEWASPVDHPRVLVVRDDNHHDEFAEDPLYVRDVLAELGYDVDFVDEPASGLTAKMLKGYDAVWFSNPGYPMDSESSKLVLLDFSASGGGVVMQGDDMAQSWGLSFDVEPLTHLTYVDNGTSYCGGNIDNNRGQSYLVEIAGEGHPVVAGL
;
A
#
# COMPACT_ATOMS: atom_id res chain seq x y z
N MET A 1 -51.24 -28.57 64.01
CA MET A 1 -49.99 -28.57 63.22
C MET A 1 -50.23 -29.35 61.94
N ARG A 2 -50.48 -28.67 60.81
CA ARG A 2 -50.61 -29.26 59.48
C ARG A 2 -49.44 -28.73 58.65
N LEU A 3 -48.54 -29.62 58.21
CA LEU A 3 -47.49 -29.29 57.25
C LEU A 3 -48.10 -29.21 55.84
N ILE A 4 -47.94 -28.07 55.18
CA ILE A 4 -48.22 -27.88 53.77
C ILE A 4 -46.91 -28.14 53.04
N ALA A 5 -46.85 -29.23 52.27
CA ALA A 5 -45.74 -29.53 51.38
C ALA A 5 -45.98 -28.84 50.03
N SER A 6 -45.24 -27.77 49.76
CA SER A 6 -45.21 -27.13 48.45
C SER A 6 -44.33 -27.95 47.51
N VAL A 7 -44.96 -28.58 46.52
CA VAL A 7 -44.28 -29.24 45.40
C VAL A 7 -43.88 -28.14 44.41
N LEU A 8 -42.58 -27.82 44.35
CA LEU A 8 -42.00 -26.98 43.29
C LEU A 8 -41.81 -27.86 42.05
N VAL A 9 -42.67 -27.72 41.05
CA VAL A 9 -42.49 -28.32 39.73
C VAL A 9 -41.58 -27.38 38.93
N ALA A 10 -40.29 -27.72 38.82
CA ALA A 10 -39.39 -27.06 37.89
C ALA A 10 -39.71 -27.55 36.47
N LEU A 11 -40.51 -26.77 35.74
CA LEU A 11 -40.67 -26.91 34.30
C LEU A 11 -39.36 -26.47 33.64
N ALA A 12 -38.48 -27.43 33.36
CA ALA A 12 -37.37 -27.25 32.43
C ALA A 12 -37.96 -27.11 31.01
N GLY A 13 -38.41 -25.91 30.67
CA GLY A 13 -38.79 -25.58 29.31
C GLY A 13 -37.55 -25.68 28.44
N CYS A 14 -37.51 -26.67 27.55
CA CYS A 14 -36.58 -26.68 26.42
C CYS A 14 -37.02 -25.53 25.50
N ILE A 15 -36.52 -24.32 25.76
CA ILE A 15 -36.57 -23.25 24.78
C ILE A 15 -35.63 -23.72 23.68
N ALA A 16 -36.20 -24.13 22.54
CA ALA A 16 -35.41 -24.30 21.34
C ALA A 16 -34.87 -22.91 21.00
N GLU A 17 -33.57 -22.69 21.21
CA GLU A 17 -32.90 -21.48 20.74
C GLU A 17 -33.10 -21.42 19.23
N GLU A 18 -33.66 -20.30 18.76
CA GLU A 18 -33.86 -20.06 17.33
C GLU A 18 -32.50 -20.06 16.62
N PRO A 19 -32.44 -20.56 15.37
CA PRO A 19 -31.24 -20.49 14.55
C PRO A 19 -30.72 -19.05 14.47
N LEU A 20 -29.40 -18.90 14.63
CA LEU A 20 -28.72 -17.61 14.58
C LEU A 20 -28.47 -17.30 13.10
N ASP A 21 -29.30 -16.45 12.51
CA ASP A 21 -28.99 -15.86 11.22
C ASP A 21 -27.76 -14.96 11.40
N VAL A 22 -26.67 -15.28 10.70
CA VAL A 22 -25.34 -14.67 10.88
C VAL A 22 -24.73 -14.35 9.52
N GLU A 23 -23.90 -13.32 9.50
CA GLU A 23 -23.17 -12.82 8.34
C GLU A 23 -21.67 -12.83 8.67
N ALA A 24 -20.82 -13.12 7.68
CA ALA A 24 -19.38 -13.04 7.83
C ALA A 24 -18.80 -12.12 6.75
N SER A 25 -17.83 -11.30 7.14
CA SER A 25 -17.22 -10.32 6.25
C SER A 25 -15.73 -10.18 6.53
N THR A 26 -14.92 -10.08 5.48
CA THR A 26 -13.52 -9.71 5.61
C THR A 26 -13.44 -8.20 5.86
N GLN A 27 -12.92 -7.80 7.01
CA GLN A 27 -12.78 -6.41 7.45
C GLN A 27 -11.51 -5.79 6.87
N ASN A 28 -10.44 -6.57 6.80
CA ASN A 28 -9.13 -6.06 6.51
C ASN A 28 -8.28 -7.07 5.74
N LEU A 29 -7.43 -6.56 4.85
CA LEU A 29 -6.42 -7.33 4.13
C LEU A 29 -5.11 -6.57 4.15
N ARG A 30 -4.02 -7.29 4.43
CA ARG A 30 -2.68 -6.73 4.55
C ARG A 30 -1.63 -7.69 4.04
N THR A 31 -0.50 -7.11 3.68
CA THR A 31 0.69 -7.83 3.22
C THR A 31 1.90 -7.40 4.04
N GLY A 32 2.92 -8.25 4.08
CA GLY A 32 4.20 -7.98 4.72
C GLY A 32 5.28 -8.85 4.12
N VAL A 33 6.52 -8.69 4.60
CA VAL A 33 7.64 -9.55 4.19
C VAL A 33 8.31 -10.11 5.43
N SER A 34 8.65 -11.39 5.41
CA SER A 34 9.40 -12.00 6.50
C SER A 34 10.88 -11.63 6.44
N ASP A 35 11.63 -11.85 7.54
CA ASP A 35 13.09 -11.70 7.53
C ASP A 35 13.78 -12.59 6.48
N GLU A 36 13.13 -13.70 6.10
CA GLU A 36 13.58 -14.65 5.09
C GLU A 36 13.12 -14.28 3.67
N GLY A 37 12.38 -13.18 3.52
CA GLY A 37 11.87 -12.70 2.23
C GLY A 37 10.55 -13.33 1.80
N GLU A 38 9.89 -14.13 2.65
CA GLU A 38 8.58 -14.70 2.35
C GLU A 38 7.52 -13.61 2.35
N VAL A 39 6.56 -13.70 1.43
CA VAL A 39 5.40 -12.80 1.42
C VAL A 39 4.46 -13.24 2.54
N LEU A 40 4.15 -12.34 3.45
CA LEU A 40 3.16 -12.55 4.48
C LEU A 40 1.84 -11.93 4.05
N VAL A 41 0.75 -12.64 4.25
CA VAL A 41 -0.61 -12.12 4.05
C VAL A 41 -1.41 -12.22 5.33
N GLY A 42 -2.27 -11.24 5.54
CA GLY A 42 -3.14 -11.15 6.69
C GLY A 42 -4.55 -10.78 6.26
N ALA A 43 -5.53 -11.45 6.84
CA ALA A 43 -6.94 -11.16 6.65
C ALA A 43 -7.63 -11.06 8.02
N ASP A 44 -8.56 -10.14 8.17
CA ASP A 44 -9.43 -10.04 9.32
C ASP A 44 -10.84 -10.44 8.92
N VAL A 45 -11.45 -11.40 9.62
CA VAL A 45 -12.82 -11.83 9.37
C VAL A 45 -13.67 -11.55 10.61
N LEU A 46 -14.73 -10.77 10.42
CA LEU A 46 -15.74 -10.50 11.43
C LEU A 46 -17.00 -11.29 11.11
N VAL A 47 -17.53 -11.98 12.12
CA VAL A 47 -18.84 -12.63 12.06
C VAL A 47 -19.83 -11.83 12.90
N THR A 48 -21.01 -11.53 12.36
CA THR A 48 -22.09 -10.80 13.03
C THR A 48 -23.39 -11.59 12.99
N ASP A 49 -24.31 -11.34 13.92
CA ASP A 49 -25.67 -11.87 13.86
C ASP A 49 -26.61 -10.99 13.02
N ALA A 50 -27.87 -11.40 12.90
CA ALA A 50 -28.91 -10.70 12.14
C ALA A 50 -29.22 -9.29 12.66
N SER A 51 -28.85 -8.96 13.89
CA SER A 51 -28.94 -7.60 14.44
C SER A 51 -27.72 -6.75 14.11
N GLY A 52 -26.69 -7.36 13.52
CA GLY A 52 -25.39 -6.76 13.27
C GLY A 52 -24.45 -6.84 14.48
N ALA A 53 -24.80 -7.50 15.57
CA ALA A 53 -23.91 -7.62 16.72
C ALA A 53 -22.77 -8.60 16.43
N ALA A 54 -21.56 -8.34 16.93
CA ALA A 54 -20.43 -9.24 16.74
C ALA A 54 -20.66 -10.60 17.41
N VAL A 55 -20.37 -11.68 16.70
CA VAL A 55 -20.37 -13.03 17.27
C VAL A 55 -19.01 -13.25 17.93
N PRO A 56 -18.95 -13.52 19.26
CA PRO A 56 -17.68 -13.69 19.94
C PRO A 56 -16.85 -14.81 19.32
N CYS A 57 -15.56 -14.58 19.26
CA CYS A 57 -14.60 -15.36 18.50
C CYS A 57 -14.52 -16.85 18.89
N GLY A 58 -14.94 -17.20 20.13
CA GLY A 58 -15.08 -18.57 20.63
C GLY A 58 -16.40 -19.28 20.29
N VAL A 59 -17.32 -18.62 19.57
CA VAL A 59 -18.61 -19.18 19.17
C VAL A 59 -18.55 -19.66 17.72
N GLY A 60 -18.70 -20.97 17.54
CA GLY A 60 -18.61 -21.61 16.22
C GLY A 60 -17.18 -21.97 15.83
N LYS A 61 -17.00 -22.32 14.55
CA LYS A 61 -15.70 -22.65 13.97
C LYS A 61 -15.57 -21.93 12.64
N LEU A 62 -14.61 -21.02 12.55
CA LEU A 62 -14.20 -20.39 11.30
C LEU A 62 -13.15 -21.27 10.59
N SER A 63 -13.34 -21.46 9.29
CA SER A 63 -12.36 -22.01 8.35
C SER A 63 -12.14 -20.96 7.28
N VAL A 64 -10.91 -20.78 6.83
CA VAL A 64 -10.56 -19.81 5.79
C VAL A 64 -9.68 -20.50 4.76
N ASP A 65 -9.92 -20.19 3.50
CA ASP A 65 -9.09 -20.56 2.36
C ASP A 65 -8.58 -19.25 1.74
N LEU A 66 -7.26 -19.13 1.60
CA LEU A 66 -6.61 -17.97 1.01
C LEU A 66 -6.02 -18.36 -0.35
N SER A 67 -6.16 -17.48 -1.34
CA SER A 67 -5.49 -17.64 -2.63
C SER A 67 -5.11 -16.29 -3.23
N VAL A 68 -4.03 -16.25 -4.01
CA VAL A 68 -3.49 -15.01 -4.59
C VAL A 68 -3.38 -15.13 -6.11
N SER A 69 -3.62 -14.04 -6.82
CA SER A 69 -3.46 -13.92 -8.27
C SER A 69 -2.62 -12.70 -8.60
N PHE A 70 -1.61 -12.87 -9.45
CA PHE A 70 -0.76 -11.79 -9.98
C PHE A 70 -1.05 -11.49 -11.46
N ASP A 71 -2.11 -12.06 -12.01
CA ASP A 71 -2.49 -12.03 -13.42
C ASP A 71 -3.95 -11.58 -13.60
N ASP A 72 -4.36 -10.58 -12.81
CA ASP A 72 -5.69 -9.97 -12.85
C ASP A 72 -6.84 -11.00 -12.71
N GLY A 73 -6.63 -11.98 -11.84
CA GLY A 73 -7.60 -13.02 -11.51
C GLY A 73 -7.67 -14.18 -12.51
N ALA A 74 -6.78 -14.24 -13.51
CA ALA A 74 -6.78 -15.32 -14.48
C ALA A 74 -6.37 -16.67 -13.86
N SER A 75 -5.46 -16.67 -12.88
CA SER A 75 -5.07 -17.84 -12.11
C SER A 75 -4.83 -17.51 -10.63
N PHE A 76 -5.19 -18.45 -9.75
CA PHE A 76 -5.05 -18.30 -8.31
C PHE A 76 -4.16 -19.40 -7.73
N GLU A 77 -3.13 -18.98 -7.00
CA GLU A 77 -2.26 -19.84 -6.22
C GLU A 77 -2.88 -20.01 -4.82
N VAL A 78 -3.14 -21.26 -4.42
CA VAL A 78 -3.72 -21.56 -3.11
C VAL A 78 -2.66 -21.48 -2.04
N VAL A 79 -2.93 -20.74 -0.96
CA VAL A 79 -2.07 -20.70 0.22
C VAL A 79 -2.38 -21.95 1.07
N PRO A 80 -1.39 -22.80 1.38
CA PRO A 80 -1.60 -24.03 2.14
C PRO A 80 -2.25 -23.77 3.50
N SER A 81 -3.24 -24.59 3.87
CA SER A 81 -4.02 -24.35 5.09
C SER A 81 -3.28 -24.48 6.41
N ASP A 82 -2.14 -25.18 6.36
CA ASP A 82 -1.21 -25.34 7.46
C ASP A 82 -0.21 -24.18 7.57
N SER A 83 -0.15 -23.27 6.60
CA SER A 83 0.73 -22.10 6.64
C SER A 83 0.11 -20.87 7.32
N PHE A 84 -1.20 -20.89 7.62
CA PHE A 84 -1.87 -19.78 8.29
C PHE A 84 -2.31 -20.05 9.73
N HIS A 85 -2.12 -19.01 10.56
CA HIS A 85 -2.53 -18.93 11.95
C HIS A 85 -3.85 -18.16 12.05
N VAL A 86 -4.85 -18.74 12.72
CA VAL A 86 -6.10 -18.05 13.06
C VAL A 86 -6.09 -17.71 14.54
N ALA A 87 -6.12 -16.42 14.87
CA ALA A 87 -6.19 -15.90 16.23
C ALA A 87 -7.45 -15.06 16.42
N CYS A 88 -7.89 -14.89 17.66
CA CYS A 88 -8.81 -13.81 18.01
C CYS A 88 -8.00 -12.58 18.32
N ALA A 89 -8.47 -11.40 17.90
CA ALA A 89 -7.79 -10.17 18.25
C ALA A 89 -7.84 -9.91 19.77
N ASP A 90 -6.68 -9.70 20.39
CA ASP A 90 -6.51 -9.51 21.83
C ASP A 90 -6.03 -8.10 22.21
N LYS A 91 -5.89 -7.19 21.25
CA LYS A 91 -5.31 -5.85 21.44
C LYS A 91 -6.33 -4.73 21.26
N GLY A 92 -6.07 -3.62 21.94
CA GLY A 92 -6.80 -2.37 21.76
C GLY A 92 -6.70 -1.83 20.33
N THR A 93 -7.67 -1.02 19.95
CA THR A 93 -7.86 -0.50 18.59
C THR A 93 -7.50 0.98 18.51
N ASP A 94 -6.74 1.36 17.49
CA ASP A 94 -6.49 2.76 17.15
C ASP A 94 -7.58 3.29 16.21
N LEU A 95 -8.45 4.17 16.67
CA LEU A 95 -9.50 4.74 15.82
C LEU A 95 -9.29 6.23 15.57
N ALA A 96 -9.45 6.63 14.31
CA ALA A 96 -9.59 8.04 13.97
C ALA A 96 -11.07 8.41 13.94
N VAL A 97 -11.46 9.31 14.84
CA VAL A 97 -12.84 9.74 15.00
C VAL A 97 -13.07 11.02 14.20
N VAL A 98 -13.94 10.94 13.20
CA VAL A 98 -14.34 12.05 12.34
C VAL A 98 -15.69 12.59 12.81
N LEU A 99 -15.72 13.88 13.11
CA LEU A 99 -16.86 14.58 13.70
C LEU A 99 -17.36 15.64 12.72
N ASP A 100 -18.43 15.33 12.01
CA ASP A 100 -19.15 16.29 11.18
C ASP A 100 -19.93 17.27 12.06
N ASN A 101 -19.49 18.53 12.05
CA ASN A 101 -20.12 19.63 12.75
C ASN A 101 -20.54 20.74 11.77
N SER A 102 -20.81 20.36 10.52
CA SER A 102 -21.37 21.23 9.48
C SER A 102 -22.79 21.72 9.82
N ALA A 103 -23.28 22.70 9.06
CA ALA A 103 -24.54 23.37 9.36
C ALA A 103 -25.76 22.42 9.32
N SER A 104 -25.69 21.30 8.61
CA SER A 104 -26.79 20.33 8.55
C SER A 104 -26.99 19.56 9.87
N LEU A 105 -25.97 19.52 10.73
CA LEU A 105 -25.97 18.88 12.05
C LEU A 105 -26.04 19.89 13.21
N ASP A 106 -26.45 21.12 12.93
CA ASP A 106 -26.47 22.24 13.90
C ASP A 106 -27.21 21.92 15.20
N ASP A 107 -28.36 21.23 15.11
CA ASP A 107 -29.19 20.88 16.28
C ASP A 107 -28.65 19.65 17.03
N ASP A 108 -27.70 18.93 16.45
CA ASP A 108 -27.16 17.67 16.94
C ASP A 108 -25.77 17.81 17.61
N LEU A 109 -25.19 19.02 17.69
CA LEU A 109 -23.85 19.22 18.28
C LEU A 109 -23.70 18.67 19.71
N PRO A 110 -24.67 18.85 20.65
CA PRO A 110 -24.58 18.23 21.97
C PRO A 110 -24.58 16.69 21.91
N LEU A 111 -25.35 16.13 20.98
CA LEU A 111 -25.40 14.69 20.72
C LEU A 111 -24.06 14.21 20.17
N LEU A 112 -23.50 14.90 19.17
CA LEU A 112 -22.20 14.60 18.58
C LEU A 112 -21.07 14.60 19.63
N ARG A 113 -21.02 15.60 20.52
CA ARG A 113 -20.01 15.64 21.59
C ARG A 113 -20.14 14.48 22.57
N THR A 114 -21.38 14.14 22.94
CA THR A 114 -21.65 13.01 23.85
C THR A 114 -21.20 11.70 23.19
N ALA A 115 -21.58 11.50 21.93
CA ALA A 115 -21.19 10.34 21.13
C ALA A 115 -19.66 10.23 20.99
N ALA A 116 -18.99 11.34 20.67
CA ALA A 116 -17.54 11.38 20.53
C ALA A 116 -16.83 11.00 21.84
N MET A 117 -17.29 11.49 22.99
CA MET A 117 -16.68 11.16 24.28
C MET A 117 -16.95 9.73 24.71
N GLU A 118 -18.15 9.20 24.49
CA GLU A 118 -18.43 7.78 24.77
C GLU A 118 -17.55 6.87 23.91
N ALA A 119 -17.34 7.20 22.63
CA ALA A 119 -16.42 6.47 21.77
C ALA A 119 -14.97 6.54 22.31
N VAL A 120 -14.48 7.76 22.59
CA VAL A 120 -13.14 7.98 23.15
C VAL A 120 -12.93 7.16 24.41
N ASP A 121 -13.86 7.24 25.35
CA ASP A 121 -13.73 6.57 26.63
C ASP A 121 -13.62 5.06 26.46
N HIS A 122 -14.46 4.48 25.60
CA HIS A 122 -14.47 3.04 25.35
C HIS A 122 -13.18 2.56 24.69
N ILE A 123 -12.71 3.27 23.66
CA ILE A 123 -11.48 2.92 22.92
C ILE A 123 -10.25 2.95 23.85
N LEU A 124 -10.15 3.99 24.69
CA LEU A 124 -9.04 4.13 25.63
C LEU A 124 -9.08 3.09 26.75
N ASP A 125 -10.28 2.73 27.23
CA ASP A 125 -10.45 1.70 28.27
C ASP A 125 -10.03 0.32 27.77
N ASP A 126 -10.21 0.06 26.46
CA ASP A 126 -9.74 -1.15 25.78
C ASP A 126 -8.24 -1.09 25.40
N GLY A 127 -7.52 -0.04 25.81
CA GLY A 127 -6.08 0.14 25.60
C GLY A 127 -5.70 0.66 24.22
N GLY A 128 -6.67 1.18 23.46
CA GLY A 128 -6.47 1.81 22.15
C GLY A 128 -5.99 3.26 22.22
N ARG A 129 -5.93 3.91 21.06
CA ARG A 129 -5.64 5.35 20.90
C ARG A 129 -6.67 5.99 19.99
N VAL A 130 -6.84 7.30 20.12
CA VAL A 130 -7.79 8.07 19.32
C VAL A 130 -7.13 9.27 18.70
N SER A 131 -7.43 9.54 17.43
CA SER A 131 -7.25 10.85 16.83
C SER A 131 -8.62 11.48 16.57
N LEU A 132 -8.68 12.81 16.55
CA LEU A 132 -9.91 13.55 16.33
C LEU A 132 -9.77 14.45 15.11
N VAL A 133 -10.71 14.33 14.17
CA VAL A 133 -10.82 15.18 12.99
C VAL A 133 -12.20 15.83 13.00
N ARG A 134 -12.27 17.15 12.81
CA ARG A 134 -13.54 17.85 12.60
C ARG A 134 -13.82 18.03 11.11
N VAL A 135 -15.08 18.04 10.73
CA VAL A 135 -15.56 18.30 9.37
C VAL A 135 -16.59 19.43 9.38
N SER A 136 -16.34 20.44 8.56
CA SER A 136 -17.25 21.55 8.25
C SER A 136 -16.98 22.00 6.80
N THR A 137 -16.98 23.30 6.50
CA THR A 137 -16.49 23.82 5.21
C THR A 137 -15.08 23.31 4.91
N GLU A 138 -14.26 23.12 5.94
CA GLU A 138 -12.95 22.48 5.86
C GLU A 138 -12.86 21.33 6.86
N ALA A 139 -12.03 20.33 6.54
CA ALA A 139 -11.61 19.33 7.49
C ALA A 139 -10.35 19.80 8.24
N SER A 140 -10.22 19.42 9.51
CA SER A 140 -8.97 19.67 10.25
C SER A 140 -8.79 18.70 11.40
N VAL A 141 -7.53 18.34 11.66
CA VAL A 141 -7.14 17.53 12.82
C VAL A 141 -7.23 18.38 14.08
N LEU A 142 -8.05 17.94 15.04
CA LEU A 142 -8.18 18.55 16.36
C LEU A 142 -7.16 18.01 17.35
N SER A 143 -6.92 16.70 17.30
CA SER A 143 -5.93 16.02 18.12
C SER A 143 -5.31 14.88 17.30
N PRO A 144 -3.96 14.76 17.28
CA PRO A 144 -3.28 13.62 16.67
C PRO A 144 -3.59 12.33 17.44
N LEU A 145 -3.16 11.18 16.91
CA LEU A 145 -3.38 9.88 17.55
C LEU A 145 -2.70 9.84 18.93
N THR A 146 -3.51 9.80 19.99
CA THR A 146 -3.06 9.88 21.39
C THR A 146 -3.91 8.99 22.29
N ASN A 147 -3.40 8.69 23.49
CA ASN A 147 -4.17 8.10 24.59
C ASN A 147 -4.38 9.09 25.75
N ASP A 148 -4.05 10.38 25.54
CA ASP A 148 -4.31 11.43 26.51
C ASP A 148 -5.80 11.81 26.50
N ARG A 149 -6.55 11.24 27.45
CA ARG A 149 -7.98 11.50 27.61
C ARG A 149 -8.29 12.98 27.84
N ALA A 150 -7.43 13.73 28.52
CA ALA A 150 -7.68 15.13 28.81
C ALA A 150 -7.52 15.99 27.54
N GLU A 151 -6.55 15.66 26.68
CA GLU A 151 -6.38 16.29 25.37
C GLU A 151 -7.58 16.04 24.44
N LEU A 152 -8.04 14.79 24.38
CA LEU A 152 -9.19 14.39 23.57
C LEU A 152 -10.48 15.06 24.07
N GLN A 153 -10.72 15.06 25.39
CA GLN A 153 -11.85 15.76 26.01
C GLN A 153 -11.83 17.27 25.70
N ALA A 154 -10.67 17.92 25.84
CA ALA A 154 -10.54 19.34 25.54
C ALA A 154 -10.83 19.64 24.06
N SER A 155 -10.45 18.74 23.15
CA SER A 155 -10.72 18.84 21.71
C SER A 155 -12.21 18.72 21.40
N VAL A 156 -12.91 17.74 22.00
CA VAL A 156 -14.36 17.56 21.83
C VAL A 156 -15.14 18.73 22.44
N ASP A 157 -14.77 19.17 23.65
CA ASP A 157 -15.36 20.35 24.30
C ASP A 157 -15.10 21.64 23.51
N GLY A 158 -14.00 21.67 22.76
CA GLY A 158 -13.58 22.74 21.87
C GLY A 158 -14.42 22.88 20.61
N LEU A 159 -15.16 21.83 20.18
CA LEU A 159 -16.00 21.87 18.99
C LEU A 159 -16.95 23.06 19.03
N ARG A 160 -17.12 23.78 17.93
CA ARG A 160 -18.06 24.90 17.85
C ARG A 160 -18.98 24.68 16.68
N LYS A 161 -20.17 25.29 16.75
CA LYS A 161 -21.02 25.42 15.59
C LYS A 161 -20.26 26.21 14.53
N THR A 162 -20.19 25.64 13.34
CA THR A 162 -19.61 26.29 12.17
C THR A 162 -20.69 26.36 11.12
N SER A 163 -21.13 27.57 10.79
CA SER A 163 -21.96 27.77 9.61
C SER A 163 -21.11 27.43 8.39
N GLY A 164 -21.61 26.59 7.49
CA GLY A 164 -20.76 26.13 6.40
C GLY A 164 -21.31 24.97 5.61
N TRP A 165 -20.46 24.54 4.69
CA TRP A 165 -20.63 23.35 3.86
C TRP A 165 -20.03 22.14 4.60
N THR A 166 -19.89 21.01 3.92
CA THR A 166 -19.45 19.74 4.50
C THR A 166 -18.38 19.12 3.60
N ALA A 167 -17.13 19.18 4.06
CA ALA A 167 -15.95 18.55 3.47
C ALA A 167 -15.68 17.20 4.16
N LEU A 168 -16.66 16.31 4.10
CA LEU A 168 -16.68 14.99 4.71
C LEU A 168 -15.56 14.11 4.19
N TYR A 169 -15.35 14.09 2.87
CA TYR A 169 -14.36 13.18 2.27
C TYR A 169 -12.93 13.58 2.65
N ASP A 170 -12.63 14.88 2.75
CA ASP A 170 -11.36 15.35 3.30
C ASP A 170 -11.19 14.96 4.75
N GLY A 171 -12.26 15.00 5.54
CA GLY A 171 -12.23 14.54 6.93
C GLY A 171 -11.85 13.07 7.07
N VAL A 172 -12.44 12.21 6.23
CA VAL A 172 -12.12 10.77 6.20
C VAL A 172 -10.68 10.55 5.73
N ARG A 173 -10.23 11.24 4.68
CA ARG A 173 -8.83 11.18 4.22
C ARG A 173 -7.85 11.64 5.31
N MET A 174 -8.09 12.79 5.95
CA MET A 174 -7.25 13.29 7.05
C MET A 174 -7.25 12.33 8.24
N ALA A 175 -8.38 11.71 8.57
CA ALA A 175 -8.44 10.69 9.60
C ALA A 175 -7.53 9.50 9.27
N ASN A 176 -7.56 9.00 8.03
CA ASN A 176 -6.62 7.98 7.56
C ASN A 176 -5.16 8.45 7.69
N GLU A 177 -4.86 9.69 7.34
CA GLU A 177 -3.53 10.27 7.49
C GLU A 177 -3.09 10.36 8.96
N THR A 178 -3.97 10.61 9.92
CA THR A 178 -3.60 10.61 11.35
C THR A 178 -3.28 9.21 11.88
N LEU A 179 -3.94 8.17 11.38
CA LEU A 179 -3.60 6.77 11.67
C LEU A 179 -2.25 6.41 11.04
N GLY A 180 -2.00 6.91 9.83
CA GLY A 180 -0.71 6.82 9.15
C GLY A 180 0.38 7.68 9.80
N GLY A 181 0.07 8.83 10.40
CA GLY A 181 1.03 9.82 10.90
C GLY A 181 1.97 9.32 12.01
N ALA A 182 1.71 8.14 12.57
CA ALA A 182 2.67 7.34 13.33
C ALA A 182 3.78 6.70 12.46
N LEU A 183 3.92 7.13 11.19
CA LEU A 183 4.81 6.61 10.16
C LEU A 183 6.28 6.65 10.58
N VAL A 184 6.73 5.47 11.01
CA VAL A 184 8.06 4.93 10.71
C VAL A 184 8.39 5.20 9.24
N LYS A 185 9.64 5.56 8.97
CA LYS A 185 10.15 5.84 7.63
C LYS A 185 9.77 4.69 6.68
N ALA A 186 9.06 5.01 5.60
CA ALA A 186 8.59 4.07 4.57
C ALA A 186 9.68 3.22 3.87
N ASN A 187 10.95 3.42 4.21
CA ASN A 187 12.08 2.68 3.66
C ASN A 187 12.37 1.37 4.43
N GLU A 188 11.69 1.15 5.55
CA GLU A 188 11.64 -0.14 6.21
C GLU A 188 10.24 -0.70 5.95
N ALA A 189 10.05 -1.44 4.85
CA ALA A 189 8.92 -2.37 4.80
C ALA A 189 9.02 -3.20 6.09
N ASP A 190 8.03 -3.09 6.98
CA ASP A 190 8.04 -3.76 8.28
C ASP A 190 8.42 -5.22 8.02
N ARG A 191 9.64 -5.61 8.41
CA ARG A 191 10.12 -6.97 8.29
C ARG A 191 9.67 -7.72 9.52
N TYR A 192 9.05 -8.87 9.29
CA TYR A 192 8.49 -9.68 10.35
C TYR A 192 9.29 -10.95 10.50
N HIS A 193 9.55 -11.37 11.72
CA HIS A 193 10.30 -12.61 11.95
C HIS A 193 9.56 -13.87 11.46
N SER A 194 8.22 -13.80 11.41
CA SER A 194 7.32 -14.89 11.00
C SER A 194 5.90 -14.39 10.75
N ALA A 195 5.06 -15.23 10.13
CA ALA A 195 3.61 -15.00 10.01
C ALA A 195 2.94 -14.76 11.38
N ALA A 196 3.41 -15.41 12.44
CA ALA A 196 2.90 -15.21 13.80
C ALA A 196 3.24 -13.82 14.35
N SER A 197 4.49 -13.35 14.16
CA SER A 197 4.87 -11.97 14.55
C SER A 197 4.15 -10.91 13.73
N PHE A 198 3.90 -11.19 12.44
CA PHE A 198 3.08 -10.34 11.59
C PHE A 198 1.64 -10.25 12.13
N CYS A 199 1.05 -11.38 12.51
CA CYS A 199 -0.24 -11.45 13.22
C CYS A 199 -0.24 -10.62 14.50
N ALA A 200 0.72 -10.84 15.39
CA ALA A 200 0.82 -10.11 16.65
C ALA A 200 1.04 -8.59 16.46
N ALA A 201 1.65 -8.17 15.35
CA ALA A 201 1.86 -6.77 14.99
C ALA A 201 0.65 -6.13 14.29
N SER A 202 -0.47 -6.86 14.15
CA SER A 202 -1.73 -6.27 13.67
C SER A 202 -2.28 -5.32 14.73
N ASP A 203 -1.92 -4.04 14.62
CA ASP A 203 -2.66 -3.00 15.31
C ASP A 203 -4.01 -2.87 14.59
N LYS A 204 -5.11 -3.01 15.35
CA LYS A 204 -6.44 -2.78 14.80
C LYS A 204 -6.60 -1.30 14.60
N MET A 205 -7.07 -0.93 13.42
CA MET A 205 -7.33 0.47 13.11
C MET A 205 -8.55 0.64 12.24
N GLY A 206 -9.12 1.83 12.28
CA GLY A 206 -10.30 2.19 11.51
C GLY A 206 -10.68 3.64 11.69
N ILE A 207 -11.65 4.09 10.89
CA ILE A 207 -12.23 5.42 10.98
C ILE A 207 -13.63 5.29 11.54
N LEU A 208 -13.93 6.01 12.61
CA LEU A 208 -15.27 6.14 13.17
C LEU A 208 -15.85 7.49 12.73
N LEU A 209 -16.83 7.44 11.83
CA LEU A 209 -17.39 8.62 11.18
C LEU A 209 -18.77 8.96 11.74
N PHE A 210 -18.92 10.15 12.34
CA PHE A 210 -20.23 10.70 12.72
C PHE A 210 -20.65 11.77 11.74
N THR A 211 -21.76 11.57 11.03
CA THR A 211 -22.22 12.48 9.95
C THR A 211 -23.70 12.29 9.63
N ASP A 212 -24.30 13.15 8.81
CA ASP A 212 -25.56 12.87 8.10
C ASP A 212 -25.34 12.37 6.65
N GLY A 213 -24.08 12.31 6.21
CA GLY A 213 -23.66 11.88 4.87
C GLY A 213 -23.80 12.95 3.79
N GLN A 214 -24.07 14.21 4.14
CA GLN A 214 -24.24 15.29 3.16
C GLN A 214 -22.92 15.94 2.73
N GLU A 215 -22.10 15.20 1.99
CA GLU A 215 -20.90 15.76 1.33
C GLU A 215 -21.27 16.80 0.26
N ASN A 216 -20.61 17.96 0.27
CA ASN A 216 -20.80 19.00 -0.74
C ASN A 216 -19.63 20.00 -0.91
N ASN A 217 -18.44 19.77 -0.36
CA ASN A 217 -17.31 20.71 -0.46
C ASN A 217 -15.90 20.12 -0.59
N SER A 218 -15.70 18.81 -0.44
CA SER A 218 -14.41 18.16 -0.65
C SER A 218 -14.02 18.13 -2.12
N SER A 219 -14.97 17.81 -3.01
CA SER A 219 -14.71 17.84 -4.44
C SER A 219 -14.98 19.21 -5.04
N HIS A 220 -14.06 19.71 -5.88
CA HIS A 220 -14.14 20.98 -6.60
C HIS A 220 -14.29 22.24 -5.71
N GLN A 221 -14.13 22.10 -4.39
CA GLN A 221 -14.06 23.15 -3.36
C GLN A 221 -14.86 24.40 -3.71
N MET A 222 -16.21 24.27 -3.71
CA MET A 222 -17.13 25.29 -4.25
C MET A 222 -17.01 26.68 -3.58
N LEU A 223 -16.34 26.75 -2.43
CA LEU A 223 -16.10 27.97 -1.63
C LEU A 223 -14.62 28.38 -1.53
N TRP A 224 -13.77 28.07 -2.50
CA TRP A 224 -12.40 28.58 -2.48
C TRP A 224 -12.39 30.12 -2.36
N SER A 225 -11.93 30.60 -1.20
CA SER A 225 -11.73 32.02 -0.88
C SER A 225 -10.48 32.19 -0.01
N ASP A 226 -10.00 33.42 0.19
CA ASP A 226 -8.87 33.68 1.08
C ASP A 226 -9.15 33.25 2.54
N ASP A 227 -10.42 33.26 2.95
CA ASP A 227 -10.86 32.84 4.28
C ASP A 227 -11.03 31.32 4.40
N HIS A 228 -11.16 30.62 3.26
CA HIS A 228 -11.30 29.17 3.15
C HIS A 228 -10.49 28.66 1.95
N PRO A 229 -9.15 28.58 2.07
CA PRO A 229 -8.29 28.20 0.96
C PRO A 229 -8.40 26.72 0.58
N GLY A 230 -9.15 25.93 1.37
CA GLY A 230 -9.12 24.48 1.31
C GLY A 230 -7.76 23.94 1.76
N ASP A 231 -7.57 22.63 1.61
CA ASP A 231 -6.28 21.96 1.82
C ASP A 231 -5.54 21.66 0.51
N GLY A 232 -6.11 22.09 -0.62
CA GLY A 232 -5.57 21.86 -1.97
C GLY A 232 -5.81 20.46 -2.54
N TYR A 233 -6.59 19.60 -1.89
CA TYR A 233 -6.96 18.27 -2.40
C TYR A 233 -8.42 18.26 -2.90
N ASP A 234 -8.65 17.61 -4.05
CA ASP A 234 -9.97 17.41 -4.66
C ASP A 234 -10.46 15.99 -4.34
N THR A 235 -10.74 15.71 -3.06
CA THR A 235 -11.04 14.35 -2.58
C THR A 235 -12.43 13.90 -3.04
N GLN A 236 -12.51 12.75 -3.71
CA GLN A 236 -13.73 12.14 -4.20
C GLN A 236 -14.11 10.89 -3.40
N PHE A 237 -15.33 10.39 -3.60
CA PHE A 237 -15.81 9.19 -2.90
C PHE A 237 -14.94 7.97 -3.18
N ASP A 238 -14.53 7.77 -4.44
CA ASP A 238 -13.71 6.64 -4.85
C ASP A 238 -12.30 6.67 -4.22
N ASP A 239 -11.80 7.84 -3.84
CA ASP A 239 -10.53 7.96 -3.12
C ASP A 239 -10.63 7.32 -1.72
N LEU A 240 -11.80 7.40 -1.09
CA LEU A 240 -12.04 6.84 0.25
C LEU A 240 -11.95 5.30 0.26
N LEU A 241 -12.39 4.67 -0.83
CA LEU A 241 -12.32 3.21 -1.02
C LEU A 241 -10.86 2.72 -1.13
N ASN A 242 -9.96 3.64 -1.49
CA ASN A 242 -8.54 3.39 -1.70
C ASN A 242 -7.66 3.85 -0.53
N LEU A 243 -8.24 4.35 0.56
CA LEU A 243 -7.47 4.72 1.74
C LEU A 243 -6.79 3.51 2.36
N ARG A 244 -5.48 3.66 2.60
CA ARG A 244 -4.64 2.65 3.22
C ARG A 244 -3.79 3.26 4.34
N VAL A 245 -3.51 2.48 5.37
CA VAL A 245 -2.46 2.75 6.36
C VAL A 245 -1.52 1.55 6.37
N ARG A 246 -0.22 1.76 6.13
CA ARG A 246 0.76 0.64 6.02
C ARG A 246 0.34 -0.44 5.00
N GLY A 247 -0.26 -0.03 3.88
CA GLY A 247 -0.75 -0.94 2.83
C GLY A 247 -2.07 -1.66 3.16
N VAL A 248 -2.67 -1.36 4.31
CA VAL A 248 -3.85 -2.01 4.86
C VAL A 248 -5.08 -1.14 4.60
N THR A 249 -6.16 -1.68 4.03
CA THR A 249 -7.42 -0.92 3.86
C THR A 249 -7.97 -0.50 5.21
N THR A 250 -8.24 0.80 5.33
CA THR A 250 -8.76 1.37 6.57
C THR A 250 -10.28 1.22 6.60
N PRO A 251 -10.85 0.38 7.49
CA PRO A 251 -12.29 0.21 7.58
C PRO A 251 -12.96 1.49 8.08
N VAL A 252 -14.09 1.86 7.46
CA VAL A 252 -14.89 3.02 7.86
C VAL A 252 -16.17 2.55 8.55
N TYR A 253 -16.28 2.83 9.85
CA TYR A 253 -17.48 2.64 10.64
C TYR A 253 -18.29 3.94 10.66
N ALA A 254 -19.38 3.98 9.91
CA ALA A 254 -20.22 5.17 9.79
C ALA A 254 -21.39 5.12 10.79
N VAL A 255 -21.57 6.17 11.57
CA VAL A 255 -22.69 6.39 12.48
C VAL A 255 -23.46 7.62 12.00
N THR A 256 -24.64 7.39 11.42
CA THR A 256 -25.42 8.51 10.90
C THR A 256 -26.38 9.07 11.94
N LEU A 257 -26.26 10.37 12.18
CA LEU A 257 -27.09 11.16 13.09
C LEU A 257 -28.23 11.80 12.28
N SER A 258 -29.49 11.62 12.70
CA SER A 258 -30.72 12.21 12.12
C SER A 258 -31.50 11.35 11.09
N ASP A 259 -32.63 11.91 10.65
CA ASP A 259 -33.53 11.31 9.66
C ASP A 259 -33.27 11.76 8.21
N LYS A 260 -32.46 12.81 8.01
CA LYS A 260 -32.18 13.41 6.68
C LYS A 260 -30.89 12.85 6.08
N VAL A 261 -30.77 11.54 6.03
CA VAL A 261 -29.48 10.87 5.78
C VAL A 261 -29.35 10.41 4.34
N ARG A 262 -28.19 10.63 3.72
CA ARG A 262 -27.76 9.86 2.54
C ARG A 262 -27.23 8.49 2.96
N ALA A 263 -28.13 7.64 3.45
CA ALA A 263 -27.75 6.37 4.07
C ALA A 263 -27.08 5.39 3.08
N ALA A 264 -27.43 5.49 1.79
CA ALA A 264 -26.88 4.62 0.76
C ALA A 264 -25.36 4.81 0.59
N ASP A 265 -24.88 6.06 0.54
CA ASP A 265 -23.46 6.37 0.34
C ASP A 265 -22.63 5.88 1.54
N MET A 266 -23.12 6.09 2.76
CA MET A 266 -22.46 5.62 3.98
C MET A 266 -22.50 4.10 4.13
N THR A 267 -23.58 3.45 3.70
CA THR A 267 -23.65 1.98 3.63
C THR A 267 -22.62 1.43 2.64
N GLY A 268 -22.56 2.03 1.44
CA GLY A 268 -21.59 1.67 0.40
C GLY A 268 -20.16 1.80 0.91
N LEU A 269 -19.77 3.01 1.39
CA LEU A 269 -18.44 3.29 1.92
C LEU A 269 -18.05 2.30 3.03
N ALA A 270 -18.92 2.09 4.01
CA ALA A 270 -18.65 1.18 5.11
C ALA A 270 -18.50 -0.27 4.62
N SER A 271 -19.40 -0.76 3.75
CA SER A 271 -19.34 -2.13 3.25
C SER A 271 -18.09 -2.40 2.40
N GLU A 272 -17.72 -1.46 1.52
CA GLU A 272 -16.59 -1.61 0.60
C GLU A 272 -15.24 -1.48 1.32
N THR A 273 -15.14 -0.58 2.31
CA THR A 273 -13.93 -0.46 3.15
C THR A 273 -13.82 -1.57 4.20
N GLY A 274 -14.86 -2.39 4.36
CA GLY A 274 -14.91 -3.45 5.35
C GLY A 274 -15.47 -3.03 6.71
N GLY A 275 -15.81 -1.77 6.94
CA GLY A 275 -16.49 -1.33 8.16
C GLY A 275 -18.00 -1.65 8.20
N ARG A 276 -18.76 -0.84 8.94
CA ARG A 276 -20.22 -0.97 9.11
C ARG A 276 -20.91 0.37 9.20
N HIS A 277 -22.13 0.45 8.68
CA HIS A 277 -23.00 1.61 8.82
C HIS A 277 -24.09 1.34 9.87
N GLN A 278 -24.19 2.22 10.85
CA GLN A 278 -25.24 2.22 11.87
C GLN A 278 -26.00 3.54 11.80
N ARG A 279 -27.33 3.46 11.88
CA ARG A 279 -28.18 4.65 11.99
C ARG A 279 -28.73 4.75 13.39
N ILE A 280 -28.52 5.90 14.02
CA ILE A 280 -29.08 6.20 15.33
C ILE A 280 -30.16 7.26 15.22
N LYS A 281 -31.21 7.11 16.03
CA LYS A 281 -32.34 8.03 16.14
C LYS A 281 -32.34 8.78 17.47
N SER A 282 -31.62 8.28 18.48
CA SER A 282 -31.52 8.91 19.79
C SER A 282 -30.19 8.60 20.47
N LEU A 283 -29.85 9.43 21.46
CA LEU A 283 -28.70 9.25 22.37
C LEU A 283 -28.68 7.88 23.05
N GLU A 284 -29.85 7.33 23.35
CA GLU A 284 -29.99 6.05 24.07
C GLU A 284 -29.39 4.87 23.28
N GLN A 285 -29.28 5.00 21.95
CA GLN A 285 -28.71 3.97 21.08
C GLN A 285 -27.18 4.03 20.98
N LEU A 286 -26.54 5.12 21.40
CA LEU A 286 -25.10 5.31 21.25
C LEU A 286 -24.27 4.26 21.98
N SER A 287 -24.58 4.04 23.27
CA SER A 287 -23.91 3.02 24.07
C SER A 287 -23.92 1.63 23.41
N SER A 288 -25.05 1.25 22.79
CA SER A 288 -25.17 0.00 22.05
C SER A 288 -24.33 0.01 20.78
N VAL A 289 -24.26 1.14 20.06
CA VAL A 289 -23.44 1.26 18.84
C VAL A 289 -21.95 1.18 19.17
N PHE A 290 -21.49 1.80 20.25
CA PHE A 290 -20.08 1.72 20.63
C PHE A 290 -19.68 0.36 21.16
N GLY A 291 -20.54 -0.26 21.98
CA GLY A 291 -20.35 -1.66 22.35
C GLY A 291 -20.21 -2.53 21.11
N THR A 292 -21.09 -2.33 20.12
CA THR A 292 -21.05 -3.07 18.85
C THR A 292 -19.74 -2.83 18.07
N ILE A 293 -19.26 -1.59 17.96
CA ILE A 293 -18.03 -1.26 17.22
C ILE A 293 -16.79 -1.79 17.93
N SER A 294 -16.70 -1.69 19.27
CA SER A 294 -15.61 -2.32 20.00
C SER A 294 -15.67 -3.84 19.89
N ASP A 295 -16.87 -4.42 20.02
CA ASP A 295 -17.10 -5.86 19.86
C ASP A 295 -16.65 -6.34 18.47
N TYR A 296 -16.82 -5.54 17.41
CA TYR A 296 -16.28 -5.87 16.09
C TYR A 296 -14.77 -6.03 16.14
N THR A 297 -14.06 -5.09 16.77
CA THR A 297 -12.61 -5.11 16.81
C THR A 297 -12.07 -6.24 17.69
N GLY A 298 -12.74 -6.55 18.81
CA GLY A 298 -12.37 -7.65 19.71
C GLY A 298 -12.83 -9.04 19.27
N SER A 299 -13.87 -9.15 18.45
CA SER A 299 -14.41 -10.44 17.96
C SER A 299 -13.90 -10.83 16.59
N THR A 300 -13.01 -10.03 15.99
CA THR A 300 -12.41 -10.31 14.69
C THR A 300 -11.43 -11.48 14.75
N HIS A 301 -11.60 -12.45 13.86
CA HIS A 301 -10.63 -13.51 13.60
C HIS A 301 -9.51 -12.98 12.70
N GLN A 302 -8.30 -12.92 13.24
CA GLN A 302 -7.07 -12.62 12.50
C GLN A 302 -6.56 -13.90 11.84
N ILE A 303 -6.41 -13.88 10.53
CA ILE A 303 -5.74 -14.94 9.76
C ILE A 303 -4.43 -14.37 9.24
N CYS A 304 -3.29 -15.02 9.50
CA CYS A 304 -2.03 -14.65 8.87
C CYS A 304 -1.27 -15.87 8.39
N GLY A 305 -0.69 -15.81 7.19
CA GLY A 305 0.13 -16.89 6.66
C GLY A 305 1.23 -16.37 5.75
N ALA A 306 2.18 -17.26 5.45
CA ALA A 306 3.18 -17.03 4.41
C ALA A 306 2.67 -17.59 3.07
N ILE A 307 2.95 -16.87 1.99
CA ILE A 307 2.78 -17.32 0.61
C ILE A 307 4.17 -17.63 0.07
N GLU A 308 4.32 -18.82 -0.53
CA GLU A 308 5.57 -19.25 -1.18
C GLU A 308 5.90 -18.51 -2.49
N SER A 309 5.14 -17.45 -2.81
CA SER A 309 5.33 -16.68 -4.03
C SER A 309 6.56 -15.78 -3.90
N SER A 310 7.54 -15.98 -4.78
CA SER A 310 8.60 -15.00 -5.02
C SER A 310 8.12 -13.77 -5.79
N ARG A 311 6.87 -13.78 -6.29
CA ARG A 311 6.28 -12.67 -7.01
C ARG A 311 5.79 -11.59 -6.03
N CYS A 312 5.96 -10.34 -6.43
CA CYS A 312 5.56 -9.16 -5.68
C CYS A 312 4.85 -8.15 -6.59
N GLY A 313 4.36 -7.05 -6.03
CA GLY A 313 3.56 -6.05 -6.74
C GLY A 313 2.04 -6.21 -6.53
N PRO A 314 1.22 -5.58 -7.37
CA PRO A 314 -0.24 -5.68 -7.29
C PRO A 314 -0.70 -7.12 -7.47
N ALA A 315 -1.57 -7.59 -6.58
CA ALA A 315 -2.14 -8.93 -6.62
C ALA A 315 -3.59 -8.91 -6.14
N ILE A 316 -4.42 -9.82 -6.65
CA ILE A 316 -5.77 -10.07 -6.13
C ILE A 316 -5.67 -11.15 -5.07
N LEU A 317 -5.95 -10.77 -3.81
CA LEU A 317 -6.09 -11.70 -2.70
C LEU A 317 -7.57 -12.11 -2.59
N ARG A 318 -7.84 -13.41 -2.74
CA ARG A 318 -9.14 -14.02 -2.53
C ARG A 318 -9.18 -14.70 -1.17
N VAL A 319 -10.14 -14.30 -0.34
CA VAL A 319 -10.44 -14.87 0.97
C VAL A 319 -11.79 -15.55 0.90
N THR A 320 -11.81 -16.87 0.91
CA THR A 320 -13.03 -17.65 1.09
C THR A 320 -13.12 -18.06 2.55
N HIS A 321 -14.21 -17.74 3.22
CA HIS A 321 -14.42 -18.08 4.62
C HIS A 321 -15.65 -18.95 4.77
N ARG A 322 -15.59 -19.89 5.71
CA ARG A 322 -16.68 -20.78 6.08
C ARG A 322 -16.81 -20.81 7.60
N TRP A 323 -17.92 -20.29 8.12
CA TRP A 323 -18.22 -20.34 9.55
C TRP A 323 -19.27 -21.41 9.82
N LYS A 324 -19.04 -22.23 10.84
CA LYS A 324 -19.94 -23.33 11.23
C LYS A 324 -20.31 -23.26 12.70
N HIS A 325 -21.61 -23.28 12.99
CA HIS A 325 -22.13 -23.37 14.36
C HIS A 325 -23.43 -24.18 14.37
N ARG A 326 -23.55 -25.13 15.30
CA ARG A 326 -24.79 -25.92 15.54
C ARG A 326 -25.43 -26.57 14.29
N GLY A 327 -24.63 -26.87 13.27
CA GLY A 327 -25.10 -27.50 12.03
C GLY A 327 -25.40 -26.52 10.90
N GLU A 328 -25.41 -25.22 11.18
CA GLU A 328 -25.47 -24.16 10.17
C GLU A 328 -24.07 -23.88 9.64
N THR A 329 -24.00 -23.54 8.36
CA THR A 329 -22.74 -23.23 7.68
C THR A 329 -22.99 -22.06 6.75
N ILE A 330 -22.23 -21.01 6.95
CA ILE A 330 -22.23 -19.82 6.09
C ILE A 330 -20.88 -19.74 5.41
N GLU A 331 -20.92 -19.40 4.14
CA GLU A 331 -19.76 -19.31 3.28
C GLU A 331 -19.83 -18.00 2.51
N GLY A 332 -18.69 -17.32 2.43
CA GLY A 332 -18.53 -16.08 1.69
C GLY A 332 -17.16 -16.03 1.04
N THR A 333 -17.05 -15.26 -0.04
CA THR A 333 -15.78 -15.02 -0.73
C THR A 333 -15.63 -13.54 -0.96
N ARG A 334 -14.45 -13.00 -0.66
CA ARG A 334 -14.08 -11.62 -0.95
C ARG A 334 -12.76 -11.59 -1.71
N GLU A 335 -12.72 -10.79 -2.76
CA GLU A 335 -11.51 -10.52 -3.53
C GLU A 335 -11.13 -9.06 -3.35
N GLN A 336 -9.84 -8.80 -3.26
CA GLN A 336 -9.33 -7.43 -3.14
C GLN A 336 -7.95 -7.31 -3.72
N ILE A 337 -7.68 -6.18 -4.38
CA ILE A 337 -6.34 -5.82 -4.83
C ILE A 337 -5.52 -5.43 -3.58
N VAL A 338 -4.42 -6.15 -3.37
CA VAL A 338 -3.40 -5.87 -2.38
C VAL A 338 -2.08 -5.58 -3.10
N ASN A 339 -1.18 -4.83 -2.46
CA ASN A 339 0.17 -4.64 -2.98
C ASN A 339 1.14 -5.49 -2.16
N ILE A 340 1.73 -6.51 -2.77
CA ILE A 340 2.73 -7.35 -2.12
C ILE A 340 4.09 -6.64 -2.19
N PRO A 341 4.75 -6.35 -1.05
CA PRO A 341 6.01 -5.61 -1.08
C PRO A 341 7.07 -6.45 -1.80
N CYS A 342 7.79 -5.83 -2.73
CA CYS A 342 8.97 -6.46 -3.31
C CYS A 342 10.10 -6.42 -2.29
N GLY A 343 10.78 -7.55 -2.08
CA GLY A 343 11.98 -7.59 -1.27
C GLY A 343 13.01 -6.63 -1.86
N VAL A 344 13.37 -5.57 -1.11
CA VAL A 344 14.44 -4.67 -1.50
C VAL A 344 15.76 -5.46 -1.39
N ARG A 345 16.39 -5.77 -2.53
CA ARG A 345 17.78 -6.26 -2.56
C ARG A 345 18.69 -5.16 -1.96
N GLU A 346 19.86 -5.55 -1.45
CA GLU A 346 20.94 -4.66 -0.98
C GLU A 346 21.03 -3.36 -1.81
N PRO A 347 21.41 -2.21 -1.21
CA PRO A 347 21.28 -0.88 -1.83
C PRO A 347 21.72 -0.84 -3.29
N SER A 348 20.91 -0.17 -4.11
CA SER A 348 21.15 0.29 -5.48
C SER A 348 22.54 0.01 -6.04
N ARG A 349 22.61 -0.73 -7.14
CA ARG A 349 23.88 -1.01 -7.81
C ARG A 349 23.92 -0.35 -9.18
N VAL A 350 25.14 -0.04 -9.63
CA VAL A 350 25.39 0.49 -10.97
C VAL A 350 26.16 -0.53 -11.79
N VAL A 351 25.63 -0.89 -12.97
CA VAL A 351 26.36 -1.67 -13.99
C VAL A 351 26.82 -0.73 -15.08
N THR A 352 28.09 -0.80 -15.46
CA THR A 352 28.59 -0.09 -16.64
C THR A 352 28.99 -1.09 -17.72
N ILE A 353 28.42 -0.94 -18.93
CA ILE A 353 28.65 -1.79 -20.10
C ILE A 353 29.32 -0.95 -21.18
N LEU A 354 30.61 -1.19 -21.44
CA LEU A 354 31.37 -0.49 -22.48
C LEU A 354 31.23 -1.12 -23.87
N LEU A 355 29.99 -1.34 -24.32
CA LEU A 355 29.65 -2.00 -25.59
C LEU A 355 28.32 -1.44 -26.13
N SER A 356 28.16 -1.39 -27.46
CA SER A 356 26.84 -1.24 -28.10
C SER A 356 26.19 -2.62 -28.29
N MET A 357 25.02 -2.83 -27.70
CA MET A 357 24.38 -4.15 -27.60
C MET A 357 23.83 -4.68 -28.93
N SER A 358 23.53 -3.78 -29.85
CA SER A 358 23.07 -4.02 -31.22
C SER A 358 24.20 -4.26 -32.21
N ASN A 359 25.46 -4.25 -31.76
CA ASN A 359 26.60 -4.55 -32.63
C ASN A 359 26.42 -5.95 -33.26
N PRO A 360 26.52 -6.11 -34.60
CA PRO A 360 26.26 -7.38 -35.26
C PRO A 360 27.25 -8.50 -34.88
N GLY A 361 28.36 -8.17 -34.23
CA GLY A 361 29.29 -9.14 -33.64
C GLY A 361 28.77 -9.81 -32.36
N ILE A 362 27.72 -9.26 -31.73
CA ILE A 362 27.11 -9.81 -30.51
C ILE A 362 25.81 -10.53 -30.91
N PRO A 363 25.72 -11.86 -30.75
CA PRO A 363 24.47 -12.57 -31.00
C PRO A 363 23.34 -12.04 -30.10
N ARG A 364 22.13 -11.90 -30.65
CA ARG A 364 20.96 -11.36 -29.90
C ARG A 364 20.68 -12.10 -28.59
N GLU A 365 20.85 -13.42 -28.58
CA GLU A 365 20.70 -14.23 -27.36
C GLU A 365 21.70 -13.84 -26.27
N VAL A 366 22.96 -13.59 -26.65
CA VAL A 366 24.03 -13.13 -25.74
C VAL A 366 23.72 -11.73 -25.24
N ALA A 367 23.29 -10.82 -26.13
CA ALA A 367 22.88 -9.47 -25.76
C ALA A 367 21.70 -9.48 -24.79
N GLY A 368 20.68 -10.31 -25.04
CA GLY A 368 19.53 -10.43 -24.13
C GLY A 368 19.86 -11.03 -22.79
N LYS A 369 20.73 -12.04 -22.75
CA LYS A 369 21.21 -12.60 -21.50
C LYS A 369 22.00 -11.57 -20.69
N LEU A 370 22.94 -10.86 -21.31
CA LEU A 370 23.70 -9.80 -20.66
C LEU A 370 22.79 -8.66 -20.18
N ALA A 371 21.80 -8.25 -20.97
CA ALA A 371 20.86 -7.19 -20.60
C ALA A 371 20.01 -7.58 -19.39
N ALA A 372 19.43 -8.78 -19.38
CA ALA A 372 18.67 -9.27 -18.23
C ALA A 372 19.57 -9.40 -16.98
N GLN A 373 20.76 -10.00 -17.11
CA GLN A 373 21.66 -10.19 -15.97
C GLN A 373 22.17 -8.86 -15.39
N ALA A 374 22.44 -7.86 -16.24
CA ALA A 374 22.80 -6.51 -15.81
C ALA A 374 21.65 -5.84 -15.06
N LEU A 375 20.44 -5.90 -15.63
CA LEU A 375 19.24 -5.31 -15.03
C LEU A 375 18.89 -5.98 -13.70
N GLU A 376 18.83 -7.31 -13.64
CA GLU A 376 18.54 -8.07 -12.42
C GLU A 376 19.56 -7.82 -11.31
N TRP A 377 20.83 -7.60 -11.67
CA TRP A 377 21.86 -7.29 -10.70
C TRP A 377 21.78 -5.83 -10.23
N ALA A 378 21.48 -4.88 -11.12
CA ALA A 378 21.37 -3.46 -10.80
C ALA A 378 20.10 -3.14 -9.99
N SER A 379 19.00 -3.80 -10.34
CA SER A 379 17.66 -3.55 -9.82
C SER A 379 17.54 -3.90 -8.33
N PRO A 380 16.84 -3.07 -7.54
CA PRO A 380 16.49 -3.38 -6.15
C PRO A 380 15.37 -4.43 -6.03
N VAL A 381 14.69 -4.77 -7.13
CA VAL A 381 13.53 -5.68 -7.15
C VAL A 381 13.65 -6.72 -8.27
N ASP A 382 12.95 -7.86 -8.14
CA ASP A 382 13.04 -8.98 -9.10
C ASP A 382 12.29 -8.72 -10.43
N HIS A 383 11.32 -7.82 -10.43
CA HIS A 383 10.53 -7.44 -11.62
C HIS A 383 10.51 -5.92 -11.79
N PRO A 384 11.65 -5.30 -12.14
CA PRO A 384 11.72 -3.85 -12.22
C PRO A 384 10.87 -3.32 -13.36
N ARG A 385 10.22 -2.19 -13.09
CA ARG A 385 9.81 -1.26 -14.15
C ARG A 385 11.02 -0.44 -14.58
N VAL A 386 11.34 -0.50 -15.86
CA VAL A 386 12.59 0.01 -16.42
C VAL A 386 12.33 1.21 -17.32
N LEU A 387 13.11 2.27 -17.15
CA LEU A 387 13.18 3.36 -18.13
C LEU A 387 14.47 3.23 -18.95
N VAL A 388 14.35 2.97 -20.25
CA VAL A 388 15.48 3.05 -21.17
C VAL A 388 15.58 4.48 -21.70
N VAL A 389 16.75 5.10 -21.50
CA VAL A 389 17.05 6.47 -21.91
C VAL A 389 18.06 6.44 -23.05
N ARG A 390 17.74 7.10 -24.15
CA ARG A 390 18.71 7.45 -25.21
C ARG A 390 19.29 8.83 -24.90
N ASP A 391 20.60 8.90 -24.68
CA ASP A 391 21.33 10.16 -24.60
C ASP A 391 21.17 10.97 -25.90
N ASP A 392 20.94 12.28 -25.82
CA ASP A 392 20.79 13.13 -26.99
C ASP A 392 22.11 13.49 -27.67
N ASN A 393 23.25 13.19 -27.03
CA ASN A 393 24.59 13.33 -27.60
C ASN A 393 25.09 12.08 -28.35
N HIS A 394 24.20 11.30 -28.96
CA HIS A 394 24.55 10.02 -29.61
C HIS A 394 25.17 10.16 -31.03
N HIS A 395 25.11 11.35 -31.66
CA HIS A 395 25.74 11.65 -32.96
C HIS A 395 25.44 10.65 -34.11
N ASP A 396 24.25 10.06 -34.12
CA ASP A 396 23.81 9.02 -35.07
C ASP A 396 24.63 7.71 -35.07
N GLU A 397 25.62 7.56 -34.20
CA GLU A 397 26.34 6.29 -34.03
C GLU A 397 25.46 5.32 -33.24
N PHE A 398 25.08 4.19 -33.87
CA PHE A 398 24.14 3.21 -33.30
C PHE A 398 22.92 3.82 -32.61
N ALA A 399 22.30 4.87 -33.18
CA ALA A 399 21.19 5.60 -32.55
C ALA A 399 19.97 4.74 -32.15
N GLU A 400 19.87 3.53 -32.69
CA GLU A 400 18.82 2.55 -32.41
C GLU A 400 19.19 1.55 -31.30
N ASP A 401 20.41 1.60 -30.76
CA ASP A 401 20.88 0.70 -29.68
C ASP A 401 19.97 0.73 -28.44
N PRO A 402 19.53 1.91 -27.95
CA PRO A 402 18.60 1.97 -26.81
C PRO A 402 17.26 1.29 -27.12
N LEU A 403 16.75 1.44 -28.35
CA LEU A 403 15.51 0.78 -28.78
C LEU A 403 15.69 -0.73 -28.90
N TYR A 404 16.86 -1.18 -29.35
CA TYR A 404 17.23 -2.59 -29.36
C TYR A 404 17.23 -3.19 -27.95
N VAL A 405 17.84 -2.50 -26.97
CA VAL A 405 17.84 -2.94 -25.56
C VAL A 405 16.42 -3.01 -25.01
N ARG A 406 15.59 -1.97 -25.25
CA ARG A 406 14.18 -1.96 -24.86
C ARG A 406 13.46 -3.20 -25.39
N ASP A 407 13.59 -3.49 -26.68
CA ASP A 407 12.90 -4.60 -27.32
C ASP A 407 13.33 -5.95 -26.76
N VAL A 408 14.62 -6.12 -26.52
CA VAL A 408 15.19 -7.33 -25.91
C VAL A 408 14.66 -7.54 -24.48
N LEU A 409 14.61 -6.50 -23.66
CA LEU A 409 14.06 -6.58 -22.30
C LEU A 409 12.54 -6.86 -22.32
N ALA A 410 11.79 -6.18 -23.20
CA ALA A 410 10.36 -6.43 -23.36
C ALA A 410 10.06 -7.86 -23.82
N GLU A 411 10.85 -8.42 -24.74
CA GLU A 411 10.75 -9.83 -25.17
C GLU A 411 10.98 -10.83 -24.03
N LEU A 412 11.76 -10.44 -23.02
CA LEU A 412 12.01 -11.24 -21.81
C LEU A 412 10.95 -11.03 -20.72
N GLY A 413 9.94 -10.19 -20.97
CA GLY A 413 8.79 -9.99 -20.09
C GLY A 413 8.94 -8.87 -19.06
N TYR A 414 9.95 -8.00 -19.19
CA TYR A 414 10.10 -6.82 -18.33
C TYR A 414 9.10 -5.71 -18.71
N ASP A 415 8.67 -4.91 -17.73
CA ASP A 415 7.91 -3.68 -17.96
C ASP A 415 8.88 -2.55 -18.30
N VAL A 416 8.90 -2.11 -19.56
CA VAL A 416 9.96 -1.23 -20.08
C VAL A 416 9.34 -0.07 -20.85
N ASP A 417 9.65 1.15 -20.40
CA ASP A 417 9.37 2.39 -21.12
C ASP A 417 10.66 2.92 -21.80
N PHE A 418 10.47 3.83 -22.75
CA PHE A 418 11.56 4.47 -23.48
C PHE A 418 11.39 5.98 -23.51
N VAL A 419 12.50 6.71 -23.40
CA VAL A 419 12.52 8.16 -23.57
C VAL A 419 13.82 8.63 -24.22
N ASP A 420 13.71 9.67 -25.03
CA ASP A 420 14.86 10.47 -25.46
C ASP A 420 15.23 11.44 -24.34
N GLU A 421 16.52 11.54 -24.02
CA GLU A 421 17.01 12.55 -23.09
C GLU A 421 16.62 13.95 -23.59
N PRO A 422 15.97 14.77 -22.76
CA PRO A 422 15.72 16.16 -23.10
C PRO A 422 17.05 16.90 -23.17
N ALA A 423 17.19 17.88 -24.07
CA ALA A 423 18.41 18.73 -24.16
C ALA A 423 18.79 19.50 -22.88
N SER A 424 17.93 19.50 -21.86
CA SER A 424 18.23 20.03 -20.52
C SER A 424 18.74 18.97 -19.52
N GLY A 425 18.86 17.72 -19.98
CA GLY A 425 19.01 16.52 -19.18
C GLY A 425 17.72 16.02 -18.54
N LEU A 426 17.85 14.85 -17.90
CA LEU A 426 16.83 14.17 -17.12
C LEU A 426 16.45 14.97 -15.87
N THR A 427 15.26 14.66 -15.34
CA THR A 427 14.77 15.20 -14.08
C THR A 427 14.26 14.08 -13.18
N ALA A 428 14.30 14.26 -11.85
CA ALA A 428 13.80 13.26 -10.89
C ALA A 428 12.33 12.88 -11.14
N LYS A 429 11.52 13.82 -11.67
CA LYS A 429 10.12 13.55 -12.03
C LYS A 429 10.00 12.48 -13.13
N MET A 430 10.95 12.44 -14.07
CA MET A 430 10.96 11.44 -15.15
C MET A 430 11.27 10.05 -14.63
N LEU A 431 12.07 9.94 -13.56
CA LEU A 431 12.45 8.67 -12.96
C LEU A 431 11.43 8.16 -11.93
N LYS A 432 10.42 8.97 -11.59
CA LYS A 432 9.42 8.60 -10.59
C LYS A 432 8.60 7.40 -11.06
N GLY A 433 8.62 6.33 -10.25
CA GLY A 433 7.86 5.11 -10.50
C GLY A 433 8.58 4.06 -11.34
N TYR A 434 9.87 4.27 -11.62
CA TYR A 434 10.76 3.24 -12.17
C TYR A 434 11.66 2.68 -11.07
N ASP A 435 11.97 1.39 -11.18
CA ASP A 435 12.88 0.70 -10.26
C ASP A 435 14.32 0.69 -10.79
N ALA A 436 14.46 0.78 -12.11
CA ALA A 436 15.75 0.84 -12.78
C ALA A 436 15.75 1.81 -13.98
N VAL A 437 16.91 2.40 -14.24
CA VAL A 437 17.16 3.25 -15.41
C VAL A 437 18.31 2.67 -16.21
N TRP A 438 18.08 2.41 -17.49
CA TRP A 438 19.10 2.04 -18.45
C TRP A 438 19.45 3.25 -19.30
N PHE A 439 20.56 3.92 -18.99
CA PHE A 439 21.06 5.07 -19.73
C PHE A 439 22.06 4.63 -20.78
N SER A 440 21.76 4.90 -22.06
CA SER A 440 22.56 4.45 -23.19
C SER A 440 23.04 5.60 -24.06
N ASN A 441 24.36 5.71 -24.23
CA ASN A 441 25.02 6.51 -25.27
C ASN A 441 26.02 5.63 -26.04
N PRO A 442 25.62 5.03 -27.16
CA PRO A 442 26.37 3.91 -27.74
C PRO A 442 27.68 4.26 -28.47
N GLY A 443 27.98 5.54 -28.69
CA GLY A 443 29.19 5.96 -29.44
C GLY A 443 29.87 7.24 -28.94
N TYR A 444 29.32 7.91 -27.93
CA TYR A 444 29.80 9.21 -27.48
C TYR A 444 29.78 9.37 -25.96
N PRO A 445 30.58 10.29 -25.40
CA PRO A 445 30.52 10.66 -23.99
C PRO A 445 29.20 11.32 -23.62
N MET A 446 28.73 11.09 -22.39
CA MET A 446 27.64 11.85 -21.79
C MET A 446 27.96 13.35 -21.76
N ASP A 447 27.04 14.22 -22.18
CA ASP A 447 27.24 15.67 -22.21
C ASP A 447 26.41 16.44 -21.16
N SER A 448 25.49 15.74 -20.50
CA SER A 448 24.50 16.31 -19.58
C SER A 448 24.83 16.06 -18.11
N GLU A 449 25.37 17.10 -17.43
CA GLU A 449 25.67 17.01 -15.99
C GLU A 449 24.40 16.82 -15.14
N SER A 450 23.27 17.40 -15.56
CA SER A 450 21.99 17.24 -14.88
C SER A 450 21.53 15.78 -14.88
N SER A 451 21.67 15.06 -16.00
CA SER A 451 21.37 13.63 -16.06
C SER A 451 22.25 12.81 -15.14
N LYS A 452 23.57 13.05 -15.14
CA LYS A 452 24.48 12.42 -14.19
C LYS A 452 24.02 12.59 -12.74
N LEU A 453 23.71 13.84 -12.33
CA LEU A 453 23.31 14.13 -10.95
C LEU A 453 21.99 13.46 -10.58
N VAL A 454 21.03 13.42 -11.49
CA VAL A 454 19.73 12.76 -11.28
C VAL A 454 19.88 11.25 -11.19
N LEU A 455 20.73 10.63 -12.01
CA LEU A 455 21.02 9.19 -11.93
C LEU A 455 21.76 8.81 -10.64
N LEU A 456 22.69 9.66 -10.18
CA LEU A 456 23.36 9.49 -8.89
C LEU A 456 22.37 9.55 -7.72
N ASP A 457 21.46 10.54 -7.72
CA ASP A 457 20.43 10.68 -6.68
C ASP A 457 19.42 9.52 -6.71
N PHE A 458 19.02 9.10 -7.92
CA PHE A 458 18.16 7.93 -8.12
C PHE A 458 18.80 6.66 -7.58
N SER A 459 20.08 6.43 -7.92
CA SER A 459 20.85 5.33 -7.36
C SER A 459 20.93 5.44 -5.84
N ALA A 460 21.39 6.56 -5.29
CA ALA A 460 21.48 6.75 -3.83
C ALA A 460 20.14 6.57 -3.08
N SER A 461 19.00 6.74 -3.77
CA SER A 461 17.65 6.53 -3.26
C SER A 461 17.14 5.08 -3.39
N GLY A 462 17.96 4.15 -3.87
CA GLY A 462 17.65 2.73 -3.99
C GLY A 462 17.41 2.23 -5.42
N GLY A 463 17.37 3.11 -6.43
CA GLY A 463 17.13 2.73 -7.82
C GLY A 463 18.32 2.04 -8.49
N GLY A 464 18.05 1.10 -9.39
CA GLY A 464 19.09 0.44 -10.20
C GLY A 464 19.53 1.32 -11.37
N VAL A 465 20.83 1.38 -11.69
CA VAL A 465 21.31 2.11 -12.86
C VAL A 465 22.15 1.19 -13.75
N VAL A 466 21.86 1.18 -15.05
CA VAL A 466 22.72 0.58 -16.06
C VAL A 466 23.21 1.69 -16.98
N MET A 467 24.52 1.89 -17.04
CA MET A 467 25.19 2.81 -17.96
C MET A 467 25.74 2.01 -19.12
N GLN A 468 25.46 2.41 -20.36
CA GLN A 468 25.86 1.64 -21.53
C GLN A 468 26.37 2.52 -22.67
N GLY A 469 27.49 2.14 -23.26
CA GLY A 469 28.18 2.88 -24.30
C GLY A 469 29.70 2.75 -24.21
N ASP A 470 30.40 2.84 -25.33
CA ASP A 470 31.86 2.68 -25.38
C ASP A 470 32.64 3.83 -24.71
N ASP A 471 32.10 5.05 -24.77
CA ASP A 471 32.71 6.26 -24.19
C ASP A 471 32.16 6.68 -22.81
N MET A 472 31.41 5.81 -22.14
CA MET A 472 30.72 6.14 -20.88
C MET A 472 31.63 6.45 -19.69
N ALA A 473 32.93 6.16 -19.78
CA ALA A 473 33.89 6.53 -18.75
C ALA A 473 34.25 8.03 -18.75
N GLN A 474 33.88 8.80 -19.77
CA GLN A 474 34.16 10.23 -19.89
C GLN A 474 32.89 11.06 -20.13
N SER A 475 32.98 12.37 -19.87
CA SER A 475 31.98 13.35 -20.31
C SER A 475 32.48 14.15 -21.52
N TRP A 476 31.55 14.74 -22.27
CA TRP A 476 31.91 15.53 -23.45
C TRP A 476 32.82 16.70 -23.07
N GLY A 477 34.03 16.71 -23.66
CA GLY A 477 35.05 17.72 -23.38
C GLY A 477 35.61 17.69 -21.95
N LEU A 478 35.44 16.59 -21.20
CA LEU A 478 35.80 16.47 -19.78
C LEU A 478 35.16 17.57 -18.93
N SER A 479 33.95 17.96 -19.29
CA SER A 479 33.18 19.02 -18.63
C SER A 479 32.82 18.70 -17.18
N PHE A 480 32.74 17.42 -16.83
CA PHE A 480 32.48 16.94 -15.48
C PHE A 480 32.98 15.50 -15.27
N ASP A 481 33.13 15.11 -14.00
CA ASP A 481 33.52 13.76 -13.62
C ASP A 481 32.30 12.82 -13.62
N VAL A 482 32.40 11.70 -14.36
CA VAL A 482 31.40 10.62 -14.44
C VAL A 482 31.81 9.38 -13.65
N GLU A 483 33.04 9.31 -13.13
CA GLU A 483 33.54 8.17 -12.34
C GLU A 483 32.65 7.86 -11.12
N PRO A 484 32.05 8.83 -10.40
CA PRO A 484 31.14 8.52 -9.31
C PRO A 484 29.90 7.71 -9.73
N LEU A 485 29.49 7.84 -10.99
CA LEU A 485 28.35 7.13 -11.55
C LEU A 485 28.78 5.81 -12.17
N THR A 486 29.83 5.81 -13.00
CA THR A 486 30.22 4.61 -13.76
C THR A 486 31.17 3.68 -13.02
N HIS A 487 31.83 4.18 -11.96
CA HIS A 487 32.93 3.52 -11.26
C HIS A 487 34.14 3.19 -12.15
N LEU A 488 34.29 3.91 -13.26
CA LEU A 488 35.39 3.76 -14.21
C LEU A 488 36.21 5.05 -14.28
N THR A 489 37.52 4.92 -14.23
CA THR A 489 38.45 6.02 -14.49
C THR A 489 38.76 6.08 -15.97
N TYR A 490 38.47 7.21 -16.62
CA TYR A 490 38.88 7.46 -18.00
C TYR A 490 40.41 7.57 -18.12
N VAL A 491 40.97 6.91 -19.15
CA VAL A 491 42.39 6.97 -19.48
C VAL A 491 42.60 7.58 -20.87
N ASP A 492 42.00 6.97 -21.89
CA ASP A 492 41.98 7.46 -23.28
C ASP A 492 40.81 6.83 -24.07
N ASN A 493 40.62 7.26 -25.32
CA ASN A 493 39.55 6.83 -26.24
C ASN A 493 39.83 5.50 -26.98
N GLY A 494 40.93 4.80 -26.67
CA GLY A 494 41.18 3.45 -27.17
C GLY A 494 41.27 3.29 -28.70
N THR A 495 41.78 4.27 -29.46
CA THR A 495 41.77 4.20 -30.95
C THR A 495 42.69 3.13 -31.56
N SER A 496 43.62 2.55 -30.78
CA SER A 496 44.51 1.50 -31.26
C SER A 496 44.87 0.49 -30.17
N TYR A 497 45.03 -0.77 -30.56
CA TYR A 497 45.50 -1.85 -29.69
C TYR A 497 46.51 -2.73 -30.43
N CYS A 498 47.61 -3.10 -29.77
CA CYS A 498 48.73 -3.87 -30.35
C CYS A 498 49.24 -3.34 -31.71
N GLY A 499 49.15 -2.02 -31.95
CA GLY A 499 49.55 -1.37 -33.20
C GLY A 499 48.54 -1.46 -34.35
N GLY A 500 47.38 -2.09 -34.12
CA GLY A 500 46.24 -2.05 -35.03
C GLY A 500 45.25 -0.94 -34.68
N ASN A 501 44.65 -0.34 -35.71
CA ASN A 501 43.49 0.55 -35.55
C ASN A 501 42.27 -0.27 -35.13
N ILE A 502 41.52 0.20 -34.14
CA ILE A 502 40.24 -0.39 -33.70
C ILE A 502 39.10 0.64 -33.62
N ASP A 503 39.40 1.89 -33.98
CA ASP A 503 38.50 3.03 -33.86
C ASP A 503 37.30 2.96 -34.82
N ASN A 504 36.14 3.43 -34.38
CA ASN A 504 34.92 3.58 -35.20
C ASN A 504 34.48 2.28 -35.91
N ASN A 505 34.64 1.12 -35.26
CA ASN A 505 34.42 -0.20 -35.87
C ASN A 505 35.24 -0.45 -37.16
N ARG A 506 36.40 0.19 -37.30
CA ARG A 506 37.30 0.04 -38.45
C ARG A 506 38.62 -0.58 -38.02
N GLY A 507 39.12 -1.50 -38.85
CA GLY A 507 40.45 -2.08 -38.69
C GLY A 507 40.41 -3.48 -38.12
N GLN A 508 41.18 -3.72 -37.05
CA GLN A 508 41.30 -5.03 -36.43
C GLN A 508 40.19 -5.27 -35.41
N SER A 509 39.81 -6.53 -35.24
CA SER A 509 38.86 -6.97 -34.22
C SER A 509 39.57 -7.96 -33.30
N TYR A 510 39.27 -7.87 -32.01
CA TYR A 510 39.86 -8.70 -30.99
C TYR A 510 38.75 -9.45 -30.24
N LEU A 511 39.02 -10.70 -29.88
CA LEU A 511 38.17 -11.44 -28.95
C LEU A 511 38.53 -10.98 -27.54
N VAL A 512 37.53 -10.48 -26.82
CA VAL A 512 37.65 -10.16 -25.39
C VAL A 512 37.05 -11.30 -24.60
N GLU A 513 37.88 -11.96 -23.78
CA GLU A 513 37.43 -13.00 -22.85
C GLU A 513 37.45 -12.41 -21.43
N ILE A 514 36.28 -12.40 -20.78
CA ILE A 514 36.16 -11.95 -19.39
C ILE A 514 36.38 -13.16 -18.49
N ALA A 515 37.59 -13.28 -17.92
CA ALA A 515 38.00 -14.41 -17.07
C ALA A 515 37.40 -14.39 -15.65
N GLY A 516 36.23 -13.77 -15.47
CA GLY A 516 35.55 -13.66 -14.18
C GLY A 516 34.59 -14.82 -13.94
N GLU A 517 35.10 -15.97 -13.54
CA GLU A 517 34.24 -17.09 -13.10
C GLU A 517 33.51 -16.69 -11.81
N GLY A 518 32.25 -16.24 -11.93
CA GLY A 518 31.32 -16.14 -10.80
C GLY A 518 30.59 -14.82 -10.59
N HIS A 519 30.84 -13.76 -11.38
CA HIS A 519 30.02 -12.55 -11.26
C HIS A 519 28.65 -12.76 -11.95
N PRO A 520 27.51 -12.47 -11.28
CA PRO A 520 26.18 -12.77 -11.82
C PRO A 520 25.91 -12.16 -13.20
N VAL A 521 26.42 -10.95 -13.45
CA VAL A 521 26.24 -10.21 -14.72
C VAL A 521 26.86 -10.91 -15.94
N VAL A 522 27.93 -11.69 -15.74
CA VAL A 522 28.63 -12.38 -16.85
C VAL A 522 28.49 -13.90 -16.78
N ALA A 523 27.58 -14.40 -15.94
CA ALA A 523 27.45 -15.83 -15.68
C ALA A 523 26.96 -16.59 -16.93
N GLY A 524 27.88 -17.34 -17.55
CA GLY A 524 27.61 -18.16 -18.73
C GLY A 524 27.42 -17.36 -20.02
N LEU A 525 28.01 -16.18 -20.11
CA LEU A 525 28.41 -15.55 -21.37
C LEU A 525 29.79 -16.11 -21.77
#